data_AF-A0ABC8BJB5-F1
#
_entry.id   AF-A0ABC8BJB5-F1
#
_cell.length_a   1.000
_cell.length_b   1.000
_cell.length_c   1.000
_cell.angle_alpha   90.00
_cell.angle_beta   90.00
_cell.angle_gamma   90.00
#
_symmetry.space_group_name_H-M   'P 1'
#
loop_
_entity.id
_entity.type
_entity.pdbx_description
1 polymer ?
#
loop_
_entity_poly.entity_id
_entity_poly.type
_entity_poly.pdbx_seq_one_letter_code
_entity_poly.pdbx_strand_id
1 'polypeptide(L)'
;MTNDLLNAFLEQEFNDSVRELLATAVKKSIKPGAQLAIRGLELNCFDILLNFERGTATLGDVLSSGTDSEQEMPLPFFLRACGLSED
;
A
#
# COMPACT_ATOMS: atom_id res chain seq x y z
N MET A 1 4.15 -4.67 -18.27
CA MET A 1 2.84 -4.11 -17.92
C MET A 1 3.09 -3.06 -16.89
N THR A 2 2.78 -1.83 -17.27
CA THR A 2 3.03 -0.59 -16.53
C THR A 2 2.34 -0.65 -15.17
N ASN A 3 3.01 -0.13 -14.14
CA ASN A 3 2.45 0.07 -12.80
C ASN A 3 1.42 1.22 -12.82
N ASP A 4 0.41 1.13 -13.69
CA ASP A 4 -0.50 2.23 -13.98
C ASP A 4 -1.31 2.63 -12.74
N LEU A 5 -1.70 1.67 -11.90
CA LEU A 5 -2.45 1.95 -10.69
C LEU A 5 -1.56 2.50 -9.57
N LEU A 6 -0.36 1.96 -9.39
CA LEU A 6 0.61 2.51 -8.43
C LEU A 6 1.00 3.95 -8.79
N ASN A 7 1.26 4.24 -10.07
CA ASN A 7 1.57 5.59 -10.51
C ASN A 7 0.38 6.53 -10.26
N ALA A 8 -0.84 6.09 -10.57
CA ALA A 8 -2.04 6.87 -10.29
C ALA A 8 -2.20 7.18 -8.79
N PHE A 9 -1.97 6.20 -7.92
CA PHE A 9 -1.97 6.41 -6.46
C PHE A 9 -0.91 7.43 -6.03
N LEU A 10 0.32 7.28 -6.53
CA LEU A 10 1.44 8.16 -6.19
C LEU A 10 1.18 9.62 -6.61
N GLU A 11 0.53 9.82 -7.75
CA GLU A 11 0.24 11.16 -8.28
C GLU A 11 -1.02 11.79 -7.65
N GLN A 12 -2.06 11.00 -7.38
CA GLN A 12 -3.37 11.54 -7.01
C GLN A 12 -3.60 11.63 -5.50
N GLU A 13 -3.02 10.72 -4.72
CA GLU A 13 -3.35 10.60 -3.30
C GLU A 13 -2.13 10.52 -2.36
N PHE A 14 -0.97 10.11 -2.86
CA PHE A 14 0.23 9.96 -2.04
C PHE A 14 0.89 11.31 -1.71
N ASN A 15 0.46 11.91 -0.60
CA ASN A 15 1.07 13.11 -0.01
C ASN A 15 1.80 12.79 1.31
N ASP A 16 2.41 13.80 1.93
CA ASP A 16 3.16 13.65 3.19
C ASP A 16 2.33 13.03 4.34
N SER A 17 1.04 13.37 4.42
CA SER A 17 0.14 12.79 5.43
C SER A 17 -0.14 11.31 5.18
N VAL A 18 -0.38 10.92 3.93
CA VAL A 18 -0.55 9.50 3.55
C VAL A 18 0.74 8.73 3.75
N ARG A 19 1.89 9.34 3.45
CA ARG A 19 3.21 8.76 3.71
C ARG A 19 3.43 8.50 5.21
N GLU A 20 3.12 9.46 6.07
CA GLU A 20 3.24 9.29 7.52
C GLU A 20 2.28 8.23 8.07
N LEU A 21 1.04 8.20 7.55
CA LEU A 21 0.04 7.19 7.88
C LEU A 21 0.55 5.78 7.53
N LEU A 22 1.05 5.59 6.31
CA LEU A 22 1.63 4.32 5.85
C LEU A 22 2.87 3.95 6.67
N ALA A 23 3.78 4.88 6.92
CA ALA A 23 4.97 4.65 7.74
C ALA A 23 4.59 4.16 9.15
N THR A 24 3.55 4.76 9.73
CA THR A 24 3.03 4.39 11.05
C THR A 24 2.40 3.00 11.03
N ALA A 25 1.62 2.68 9.99
CA ALA A 25 1.00 1.36 9.82
C ALA A 25 2.07 0.26 9.73
N VAL A 26 3.08 0.46 8.88
CA VAL A 26 4.20 -0.48 8.70
C VAL A 26 4.98 -0.67 10.00
N LYS A 27 5.36 0.41 10.68
CA LYS A 27 6.07 0.34 11.97
C LYS A 27 5.28 -0.40 13.06
N LYS A 28 3.95 -0.22 13.11
CA LYS A 28 3.10 -0.94 14.08
C LYS A 28 3.04 -2.44 13.79
N SER A 29 3.12 -2.85 12.53
CA SER A 29 3.05 -4.26 12.13
C SER A 29 4.36 -5.03 12.34
N ILE A 30 5.50 -4.35 12.38
CA ILE A 30 6.83 -4.98 12.61
C ILE A 30 7.11 -5.20 14.11
N LYS A 31 6.29 -4.66 15.02
CA LYS A 31 6.52 -4.79 16.46
C LYS A 31 6.41 -6.26 16.92
N PRO A 32 7.39 -6.79 17.66
CA PRO A 32 7.32 -8.14 18.23
C PRO A 32 6.05 -8.29 19.08
N GLY A 33 5.20 -9.28 18.74
CA GLY A 33 3.91 -9.51 19.40
C GLY A 33 2.71 -8.80 18.76
N ALA A 34 2.90 -8.01 17.70
CA ALA A 34 1.79 -7.49 16.91
C ALA A 34 1.15 -8.63 16.10
N GLN A 35 -0.06 -9.01 16.47
CA GLN A 35 -0.80 -10.17 15.97
C GLN A 35 -1.34 -10.03 14.53
N LEU A 36 -0.93 -8.99 13.79
CA LEU A 36 -1.69 -8.54 12.64
C LEU A 36 -0.91 -8.74 11.34
N ALA A 37 -1.19 -9.89 10.75
CA ALA A 37 -0.77 -10.36 9.44
C ALA A 37 -1.17 -9.42 8.29
N ILE A 38 -2.33 -8.77 8.40
CA ILE A 38 -2.94 -7.99 7.33
C ILE A 38 -3.35 -6.61 7.86
N ARG A 39 -3.12 -5.57 7.05
CA ARG A 39 -3.49 -4.17 7.33
C ARG A 39 -4.16 -3.54 6.12
N GLY A 40 -5.41 -3.14 6.28
CA GLY A 40 -6.10 -2.25 5.34
C GLY A 40 -5.88 -0.78 5.69
N LEU A 41 -5.73 0.07 4.68
CA LEU A 41 -5.85 1.52 4.76
C LEU A 41 -6.83 1.94 3.68
N GLU A 42 -7.92 2.58 4.10
CA GLU A 42 -8.92 3.14 3.18
C GLU A 42 -8.59 4.62 3.00
N LEU A 43 -8.34 5.03 1.75
CA LEU A 43 -8.09 6.42 1.39
C LEU A 43 -9.28 6.93 0.54
N ASN A 44 -9.19 8.14 0.01
CA ASN A 44 -10.31 8.76 -0.72
C ASN A 44 -10.53 8.13 -2.10
N CYS A 45 -9.45 7.81 -2.80
CA CYS A 45 -9.49 7.26 -4.15
C CYS A 45 -8.93 5.84 -4.20
N PHE A 46 -8.08 5.46 -3.25
CA PHE A 46 -7.43 4.16 -3.24
C PHE A 46 -7.56 3.44 -1.89
N ASP A 47 -7.67 2.12 -1.96
CA ASP A 47 -7.52 1.24 -0.80
C ASP A 47 -6.19 0.50 -0.86
N ILE A 48 -5.55 0.32 0.28
CA ILE A 48 -4.25 -0.37 0.39
C ILE A 48 -4.39 -1.53 1.37
N LEU A 49 -4.07 -2.74 0.93
CA LEU A 49 -3.98 -3.92 1.77
C LEU A 49 -2.54 -4.39 1.86
N LEU A 50 -1.90 -4.25 3.03
CA LEU A 50 -0.58 -4.78 3.31
C LEU A 50 -0.72 -6.17 3.96
N ASN A 51 -0.26 -7.20 3.26
CA ASN A 51 -0.22 -8.57 3.75
C ASN A 51 1.22 -8.95 4.12
N PHE A 52 1.55 -8.83 5.40
CA PHE A 52 2.89 -9.13 5.94
C PHE A 52 3.17 -10.63 5.99
N GLU A 53 2.13 -11.48 6.10
CA GLU A 53 2.30 -12.93 6.04
C GLU A 53 2.70 -13.41 4.65
N ARG A 54 2.10 -12.83 3.60
CA ARG A 54 2.41 -13.17 2.20
C ARG A 54 3.53 -12.33 1.59
N GLY A 55 3.89 -11.23 2.24
CA GLY A 55 4.86 -10.27 1.71
C GLY A 55 4.34 -9.52 0.49
N THR A 56 3.03 -9.29 0.40
CA THR A 56 2.38 -8.58 -0.72
C THR A 56 1.67 -7.31 -0.26
N ALA A 57 1.50 -6.38 -1.18
CA ALA A 57 0.63 -5.21 -1.04
C ALA A 57 -0.37 -5.22 -2.20
N THR A 58 -1.65 -4.99 -1.91
CA THR A 58 -2.69 -4.81 -2.92
C THR A 58 -3.15 -3.38 -2.88
N LEU A 59 -3.17 -2.73 -4.04
CA LEU A 59 -3.71 -1.39 -4.23
C LEU A 59 -5.02 -1.52 -5.00
N GLY A 60 -6.11 -0.98 -4.47
CA GLY A 60 -7.42 -0.95 -5.11
C GLY A 60 -7.79 0.48 -5.49
N ASP A 61 -8.35 0.68 -6.69
CA ASP A 61 -9.04 1.90 -7.09
C ASP A 61 -10.50 1.83 -6.61
N VAL A 62 -10.88 2.71 -5.68
CA VAL A 62 -12.24 2.76 -5.12
C VAL A 62 -13.24 3.28 -6.15
N LEU A 63 -12.79 4.05 -7.13
CA LEU A 63 -13.62 4.69 -8.14
C LEU A 63 -13.86 3.79 -9.36
N SER A 64 -13.12 2.68 -9.48
CA SER A 64 -13.23 1.72 -10.59
C SER A 64 -13.77 0.38 -10.10
N SER A 65 -14.65 -0.25 -10.89
CA SER A 65 -15.28 -1.54 -10.52
C SER A 65 -14.97 -2.66 -11.52
N GLY A 66 -13.78 -2.65 -12.15
CA GLY A 66 -13.35 -3.59 -13.20
C GLY A 66 -12.24 -4.55 -12.79
N THR A 67 -11.88 -5.50 -13.64
CA THR A 67 -10.78 -6.46 -13.39
C THR A 67 -9.39 -5.83 -13.19
N ASP A 68 -9.22 -4.57 -13.60
CA ASP A 68 -7.99 -3.79 -13.42
C ASP A 68 -8.09 -2.79 -12.26
N SER A 69 -9.15 -2.89 -11.43
CA SER A 69 -9.32 -2.01 -10.25
C SER A 69 -8.42 -2.39 -9.09
N GLU A 70 -7.73 -3.54 -9.15
CA GLU A 70 -6.80 -3.97 -8.11
C GLU A 70 -5.46 -4.37 -8.70
N GLN A 71 -4.38 -3.97 -8.04
CA GLN A 71 -3.02 -4.33 -8.38
C GLN A 71 -2.31 -4.92 -7.16
N GLU A 72 -2.03 -6.23 -7.18
CA GLU A 72 -1.15 -6.87 -6.21
C GLU A 72 0.32 -6.73 -6.64
N MET A 73 1.20 -6.46 -5.68
CA MET A 73 2.64 -6.34 -5.90
C MET A 73 3.45 -6.77 -4.67
N PRO A 74 4.76 -7.03 -4.80
CA PRO A 74 5.62 -7.33 -3.65
C PRO A 74 5.63 -6.18 -2.65
N LEU A 75 5.47 -6.49 -1.37
CA LEU A 75 5.48 -5.51 -0.29
C LEU A 75 6.77 -4.66 -0.28
N PRO A 76 7.99 -5.23 -0.45
CA PRO A 76 9.20 -4.41 -0.52
C PRO A 76 9.22 -3.44 -1.71
N PHE A 77 8.64 -3.84 -2.84
CA PHE A 77 8.54 -2.99 -4.02
C PHE A 77 7.60 -1.80 -3.75
N PHE A 78 6.43 -2.06 -3.18
CA PHE A 78 5.48 -1.02 -2.78
C PHE A 78 6.08 -0.05 -1.77
N LEU A 79 6.72 -0.56 -0.71
CA LEU A 79 7.34 0.28 0.33
C LEU A 79 8.46 1.16 -0.23
N ARG A 80 9.25 0.64 -1.17
CA ARG A 80 10.27 1.43 -1.87
C ARG A 80 9.64 2.53 -2.72
N ALA A 81 8.59 2.23 -3.48
CA ALA A 81 7.86 3.22 -4.28
C ALA A 81 7.29 4.36 -3.41
N CYS A 82 6.84 4.03 -2.20
CA CYS A 82 6.37 5.00 -1.19
C CYS A 82 7.51 5.68 -0.41
N GLY A 83 8.79 5.39 -0.68
CA GLY A 83 9.93 5.94 0.06
C GLY A 83 9.93 5.58 1.54
N LEU A 84 9.44 4.38 1.89
CA LEU A 84 9.33 3.85 3.26
C LEU A 84 10.37 2.77 3.59
N SER A 85 11.12 2.30 2.60
CA SER A 85 12.29 1.43 2.77
C SER A 85 13.43 1.93 1.89
N GLU A 86 14.64 1.98 2.44
CA GLU A 86 15.87 2.19 1.65
C GLU A 86 16.44 0.84 1.16
N ASP A 87 17.26 0.89 0.11
CA ASP A 87 17.96 -0.27 -0.50
C ASP A 87 18.84 -1.04 0.50
#